data_AF-A0ABD2HNR5-F1
#
_entry.id   AF-A0ABD2HNR5-F1
#
_cell.length_a   1.000
_cell.length_b   1.000
_cell.length_c   1.000
_cell.angle_alpha   90.00
_cell.angle_beta   90.00
_cell.angle_gamma   90.00
#
_symmetry.space_group_name_H-M   'P 1'
#
loop_
_entity.id
_entity.type
_entity.pdbx_description
1 polymer ?
#
loop_
_entity_poly.entity_id
_entity_poly.type
_entity_poly.pdbx_seq_one_letter_code
_entity_poly.pdbx_strand_id
1 'polypeptide(L)'
;MFKHPFTMCVAGCTGSGKSQWVDRLLSHIDLLVSEGPITGVLYCYGEVNDNVLRLQRMESATSDNNTEGKHSLRMCHGAPEEGDVEREARATGGRLLLVLDDLMSGGLRCGFLDTVFTRGSHNWGVSVVLITQHLFTRELRIARNNCHYMVLMRNPAGALQIRNLGAQLFPGGALRYFLEAYEDATAEPFGYLLVDMHPTTGQQLRLKTHIYPGEIKQQSTQKKIQRGGANKTLKKRTEGSGEERRPSSSRKHAPSRPPVLSEHVRRHIDFFQQLKAARGSPPRCQALVAGASSEQLLCLVESALNILRARVPIQRCHLDRLRQRASDVRTLSRVRSTRSARRLLLNAHAPSATQTGRGIPPLVGLLASVLVPVLVQRVFETNS
;
A
#
# COMPACT_ATOMS: atom_id res chain seq x y z
N MET A 1 11.05 -4.50 -13.75
CA MET A 1 10.30 -3.62 -12.79
C MET A 1 11.10 -2.36 -12.51
N PHE A 2 12.31 -2.50 -11.97
CA PHE A 2 13.25 -1.40 -11.76
C PHE A 2 14.02 -1.13 -13.04
N LYS A 3 14.14 0.13 -13.45
CA LYS A 3 14.84 0.52 -14.67
C LYS A 3 16.29 0.84 -14.35
N HIS A 4 17.24 0.10 -14.93
CA HIS A 4 18.65 0.39 -14.73
C HIS A 4 19.13 1.53 -15.65
N PRO A 5 19.94 2.48 -15.16
CA PRO A 5 20.36 2.66 -13.78
C PRO A 5 19.27 3.30 -12.90
N PHE A 6 19.25 2.97 -11.61
CA PHE A 6 18.32 3.57 -10.65
C PHE A 6 18.95 3.87 -9.30
N THR A 7 18.24 4.65 -8.49
CA THR A 7 18.59 4.93 -7.10
C THR A 7 17.44 4.47 -6.21
N MET A 8 17.76 3.77 -5.12
CA MET A 8 16.80 3.15 -4.23
C MET A 8 17.19 3.34 -2.78
N CYS A 9 16.18 3.63 -1.95
CA CYS A 9 16.32 3.78 -0.51
C CYS A 9 15.45 2.70 0.17
N VAL A 10 16.03 1.81 0.97
CA VAL A 10 15.32 0.79 1.76
C VAL A 10 15.34 1.20 3.23
N ALA A 11 14.17 1.53 3.79
CA ALA A 11 14.06 2.18 5.08
C ALA A 11 13.16 1.46 6.09
N GLY A 12 13.56 1.45 7.36
CA GLY A 12 12.83 0.80 8.45
C GLY A 12 13.67 0.60 9.71
N CYS A 13 13.05 0.36 10.86
CA CYS A 13 13.78 0.17 12.12
C CYS A 13 14.67 -1.07 12.11
N THR A 14 15.57 -1.21 13.09
CA THR A 14 16.33 -2.46 13.29
C THR A 14 15.38 -3.65 13.42
N GLY A 15 15.74 -4.80 12.83
CA GLY A 15 14.91 -6.00 12.82
C GLY A 15 13.70 -5.97 11.86
N SER A 16 13.47 -4.89 11.11
CA SER A 16 12.33 -4.80 10.18
C SER A 16 12.46 -5.64 8.90
N GLY A 17 13.62 -6.28 8.65
CA GLY A 17 13.84 -7.15 7.49
C GLY A 17 14.47 -6.48 6.26
N LYS A 18 15.08 -5.29 6.39
CA LYS A 18 15.71 -4.55 5.28
C LYS A 18 16.76 -5.36 4.51
N SER A 19 17.78 -5.87 5.21
CA SER A 19 18.85 -6.65 4.57
C SER A 19 18.32 -7.94 3.94
N GLN A 20 17.28 -8.56 4.54
CA GLN A 20 16.58 -9.71 3.93
C GLN A 20 15.77 -9.34 2.69
N TRP A 21 15.21 -8.14 2.65
CA TRP A 21 14.54 -7.64 1.44
C TRP A 21 15.55 -7.45 0.31
N VAL A 22 16.73 -6.89 0.60
CA VAL A 22 17.79 -6.70 -0.41
C VAL A 22 18.43 -8.03 -0.83
N ASP A 23 18.60 -8.98 0.09
CA ASP A 23 19.06 -10.34 -0.23
C ASP A 23 18.15 -11.03 -1.25
N ARG A 24 16.83 -10.86 -1.08
CA ARG A 24 15.82 -11.34 -2.04
C ARG A 24 15.88 -10.58 -3.37
N LEU A 25 16.18 -9.28 -3.36
CA LEU A 25 16.42 -8.51 -4.59
C LEU A 25 17.59 -9.09 -5.38
N LEU A 26 18.74 -9.34 -4.73
CA LEU A 26 19.92 -9.91 -5.37
C LEU A 26 19.64 -11.27 -5.99
N SER A 27 18.84 -12.10 -5.30
CA SER A 27 18.45 -13.43 -5.78
C SER A 27 17.48 -13.42 -6.97
N HIS A 28 16.83 -12.28 -7.26
CA HIS A 28 15.84 -12.14 -8.34
C HIS A 28 16.16 -10.96 -9.27
N ILE A 29 17.43 -10.55 -9.33
CA ILE A 29 17.83 -9.30 -9.99
C ILE A 29 17.48 -9.32 -11.48
N ASP A 30 17.68 -10.46 -12.16
CA ASP A 30 17.41 -10.62 -13.59
C ASP A 30 15.91 -10.56 -13.94
N LEU A 31 15.05 -10.82 -12.95
CA LEU A 31 13.59 -10.74 -13.11
C LEU A 31 13.07 -9.33 -12.79
N LEU A 32 13.67 -8.67 -11.80
CA LEU A 32 13.18 -7.41 -11.26
C LEU A 32 13.78 -6.20 -11.93
N VAL A 33 15.01 -6.28 -12.43
CA VAL A 33 15.68 -5.18 -13.13
C VAL A 33 15.44 -5.30 -14.63
N SER A 34 15.18 -4.17 -15.27
CA SER A 34 14.91 -4.01 -16.70
C SER A 34 15.96 -3.09 -17.33
N GLU A 35 16.02 -3.09 -18.67
CA GLU A 35 17.01 -2.33 -19.47
C GLU A 35 18.42 -2.98 -19.52
N GLY A 36 18.46 -4.29 -19.29
CA GLY A 36 19.63 -5.16 -19.42
C GLY A 36 19.95 -5.91 -18.12
N PRO A 37 20.70 -7.02 -18.19
CA PRO A 37 21.12 -7.74 -16.99
C PRO A 37 22.16 -6.94 -16.21
N ILE A 38 22.12 -7.06 -14.89
CA ILE A 38 23.19 -6.57 -14.02
C ILE A 38 24.34 -7.56 -14.12
N THR A 39 25.54 -7.07 -14.43
CA THR A 39 26.72 -7.91 -14.64
C THR A 39 27.62 -7.97 -13.40
N GLY A 40 27.50 -7.00 -12.49
CA GLY A 40 28.21 -7.04 -11.22
C GLY A 40 27.47 -6.38 -10.07
N VAL A 41 27.82 -6.82 -8.86
CA VAL A 41 27.31 -6.33 -7.58
C VAL A 41 28.49 -5.95 -6.70
N LEU A 42 28.54 -4.69 -6.27
CA LEU A 42 29.44 -4.22 -5.23
C LEU A 42 28.63 -4.05 -3.95
N TYR A 43 28.84 -4.94 -2.97
CA TYR A 43 28.12 -4.92 -1.70
C TYR A 43 29.01 -4.37 -0.59
N CYS A 44 28.72 -3.15 -0.16
CA CYS A 44 29.45 -2.47 0.90
C CYS A 44 28.67 -2.56 2.22
N TYR A 45 29.30 -3.03 3.29
CA TYR A 45 28.65 -3.25 4.58
C TYR A 45 29.44 -2.70 5.77
N GLY A 46 28.75 -2.16 6.76
CA GLY A 46 29.35 -1.66 8.00
C GLY A 46 29.41 -2.70 9.12
N GLU A 47 28.42 -3.60 9.16
CA GLU A 47 28.28 -4.61 10.21
C GLU A 47 28.12 -6.00 9.61
N VAL A 48 28.73 -7.00 10.24
CA VAL A 48 28.65 -8.40 9.79
C VAL A 48 27.32 -9.01 10.27
N ASN A 49 26.59 -9.63 9.34
CA ASN A 49 25.39 -10.42 9.62
C ASN A 49 25.37 -11.68 8.75
N ASP A 50 24.38 -12.55 8.95
CA ASP A 50 24.28 -13.82 8.22
C ASP A 50 24.22 -13.65 6.70
N ASN A 51 23.59 -12.57 6.21
CA ASN A 51 23.50 -12.28 4.77
C ASN A 51 24.90 -11.90 4.23
N VAL A 52 25.65 -11.07 4.95
CA VAL A 52 27.03 -10.72 4.60
C VAL A 52 27.92 -11.96 4.58
N LEU A 53 27.87 -12.81 5.61
CA LEU A 53 28.65 -14.05 5.66
C LEU A 53 28.31 -14.98 4.49
N ARG A 54 27.02 -15.08 4.12
CA ARG A 54 26.56 -15.85 2.97
C ARG A 54 27.11 -15.29 1.67
N LEU A 55 27.06 -13.98 1.48
CA LEU A 55 27.55 -13.30 0.28
C LEU A 55 29.08 -13.38 0.16
N GLN A 56 29.84 -13.28 1.26
CA GLN A 56 31.29 -13.49 1.26
C GLN A 56 31.67 -14.90 0.81
N ARG A 57 30.98 -15.93 1.29
CA ARG A 57 31.20 -17.31 0.82
C ARG A 57 30.91 -17.45 -0.67
N MET A 58 29.90 -16.76 -1.18
CA MET A 58 29.57 -16.75 -2.61
C MET A 58 30.64 -16.04 -3.44
N GLU A 59 31.17 -14.91 -2.98
CA GLU A 59 32.28 -14.21 -3.62
C GLU A 59 33.49 -15.15 -3.76
N SER A 60 33.91 -15.82 -2.67
CA SER A 60 35.05 -16.75 -2.71
C SER A 60 34.84 -17.92 -3.68
N ALA A 61 33.61 -18.47 -3.75
CA ALA A 61 33.30 -19.57 -4.65
C ALA A 61 33.27 -19.17 -6.14
N THR A 62 33.07 -17.87 -6.44
CA THR A 62 32.97 -17.37 -7.82
C THR A 62 34.36 -17.12 -8.44
N SER A 63 35.39 -16.95 -7.61
CA SER A 63 36.78 -16.80 -8.05
C SER A 63 37.37 -18.09 -8.65
N ASP A 64 36.79 -19.25 -8.35
CA ASP A 64 37.40 -20.56 -8.65
C ASP A 64 36.76 -21.32 -9.83
N ASN A 65 35.62 -20.90 -10.39
CA ASN A 65 34.97 -21.63 -11.49
C ASN A 65 34.27 -20.73 -12.50
N ASN A 66 34.50 -21.04 -13.78
CA ASN A 66 33.89 -20.48 -14.99
C ASN A 66 32.36 -20.69 -14.98
N THR A 67 31.64 -19.93 -14.16
CA THR A 67 30.19 -20.03 -13.99
C THR A 67 29.54 -19.04 -14.94
N GLU A 68 29.31 -19.47 -16.18
CA GLU A 68 28.58 -18.69 -17.18
C GLU A 68 27.19 -18.31 -16.64
N GLY A 69 26.87 -17.01 -16.68
CA GLY A 69 25.52 -16.50 -16.43
C GLY A 69 25.24 -15.93 -15.03
N LYS A 70 26.23 -15.85 -14.12
CA LYS A 70 26.06 -15.20 -12.81
C LYS A 70 26.81 -13.87 -12.75
N HIS A 71 26.19 -12.84 -12.18
CA HIS A 71 26.83 -11.55 -11.94
C HIS A 71 28.06 -11.69 -11.04
N SER A 72 29.11 -10.91 -11.32
CA SER A 72 30.27 -10.83 -10.41
C SER A 72 29.82 -10.22 -9.08
N LEU A 73 30.29 -10.77 -7.96
CA LEU A 73 30.00 -10.25 -6.63
C LEU A 73 31.31 -9.83 -5.99
N ARG A 74 31.39 -8.57 -5.56
CA ARG A 74 32.48 -8.05 -4.74
C ARG A 74 31.95 -7.55 -3.41
N MET A 75 32.56 -8.01 -2.32
CA MET A 75 32.25 -7.55 -0.97
C MET A 75 33.24 -6.46 -0.55
N CYS A 76 32.76 -5.45 0.16
CA CYS A 76 33.56 -4.34 0.66
C CYS A 76 33.15 -4.04 2.10
N HIS A 77 34.10 -4.13 3.03
CA HIS A 77 33.87 -3.70 4.41
C HIS A 77 34.10 -2.19 4.51
N GLY A 78 33.08 -1.46 4.97
CA GLY A 78 33.11 0.00 5.03
C GLY A 78 32.56 0.68 3.75
N ALA A 79 32.68 2.00 3.70
CA ALA A 79 32.21 2.77 2.55
C ALA A 79 33.28 2.82 1.45
N PRO A 80 32.89 2.63 0.18
CA PRO A 80 33.82 2.70 -0.93
C PRO A 80 34.15 4.17 -1.27
N GLU A 81 35.24 4.38 -2.00
CA GLU A 81 35.49 5.68 -2.62
C GLU A 81 34.79 5.80 -3.99
N GLU A 82 34.60 7.04 -4.47
CA GLU A 82 34.00 7.28 -5.80
C GLU A 82 34.80 6.57 -6.91
N GLY A 83 36.14 6.58 -6.82
CA GLY A 83 37.01 5.95 -7.79
C GLY A 83 36.90 4.42 -7.81
N ASP A 84 36.59 3.79 -6.68
CA ASP A 84 36.38 2.34 -6.61
C ASP A 84 35.07 1.97 -7.31
N VAL A 85 34.00 2.72 -7.04
CA VAL A 85 32.69 2.53 -7.68
C VAL A 85 32.81 2.73 -9.19
N GLU A 86 33.51 3.77 -9.65
CA GLU A 86 33.71 4.03 -11.08
C GLU A 86 34.53 2.92 -11.76
N ARG A 87 35.56 2.40 -11.10
CA ARG A 87 36.37 1.28 -11.61
C ARG A 87 35.53 0.02 -11.79
N GLU A 88 34.73 -0.34 -10.79
CA GLU A 88 33.84 -1.49 -10.86
C GLU A 88 32.73 -1.30 -11.91
N ALA A 89 32.21 -0.08 -12.03
CA ALA A 89 31.22 0.24 -13.06
C ALA A 89 31.81 0.05 -14.46
N ARG A 90 33.06 0.47 -14.70
CA ARG A 90 33.75 0.23 -15.98
C ARG A 90 34.01 -1.27 -16.21
N ALA A 91 34.46 -2.00 -15.20
CA ALA A 91 34.72 -3.44 -15.30
C ALA A 91 33.44 -4.25 -15.63
N THR A 92 32.28 -3.73 -15.23
CA THR A 92 30.96 -4.34 -15.46
C THR A 92 30.26 -3.79 -16.71
N GLY A 93 30.89 -2.88 -17.46
CA GLY A 93 30.28 -2.27 -18.66
C GLY A 93 29.13 -1.31 -18.37
N GLY A 94 29.12 -0.68 -17.19
CA GLY A 94 28.06 0.23 -16.73
C GLY A 94 26.77 -0.52 -16.43
N ARG A 95 26.90 -1.70 -15.81
CA ARG A 95 25.80 -2.58 -15.37
C ARG A 95 26.04 -3.06 -13.93
N LEU A 96 26.42 -2.12 -13.07
CA LEU A 96 26.75 -2.36 -11.66
C LEU A 96 25.53 -2.11 -10.77
N LEU A 97 25.33 -2.98 -9.76
CA LEU A 97 24.51 -2.69 -8.60
C LEU A 97 25.41 -2.42 -7.38
N LEU A 98 25.38 -1.19 -6.87
CA LEU A 98 26.01 -0.78 -5.62
C LEU A 98 25.01 -0.93 -4.46
N VAL A 99 25.34 -1.72 -3.45
CA VAL A 99 24.57 -1.83 -2.21
C VAL A 99 25.35 -1.22 -1.06
N LEU A 100 24.70 -0.34 -0.28
CA LEU A 100 25.25 0.30 0.91
C LEU A 100 24.43 -0.13 2.13
N ASP A 101 24.95 -1.09 2.92
CA ASP A 101 24.29 -1.68 4.08
C ASP A 101 24.92 -1.23 5.41
N ASP A 102 24.13 -0.55 6.24
CA ASP A 102 24.52 -0.12 7.60
C ASP A 102 25.77 0.79 7.68
N LEU A 103 26.01 1.60 6.66
CA LEU A 103 27.19 2.48 6.57
C LEU A 103 26.95 3.92 7.09
N MET A 104 25.76 4.18 7.62
CA MET A 104 25.32 5.53 8.03
C MET A 104 26.03 6.05 9.29
N SER A 105 26.43 5.17 10.21
CA SER A 105 26.96 5.57 11.53
C SER A 105 28.47 5.80 11.58
N GLY A 106 29.21 5.55 10.51
CA GLY A 106 30.68 5.67 10.55
C GLY A 106 31.46 5.54 9.25
N GLY A 107 30.82 5.32 8.09
CA GLY A 107 31.55 5.08 6.83
C GLY A 107 31.29 6.11 5.73
N LEU A 108 30.03 6.53 5.54
CA LEU A 108 29.63 7.30 4.36
C LEU A 108 29.92 8.80 4.51
N ARG A 109 30.80 9.32 3.64
CA ARG A 109 30.97 10.78 3.47
C ARG A 109 29.72 11.37 2.81
N CYS A 110 29.24 12.52 3.29
CA CYS A 110 28.06 13.19 2.74
C CYS A 110 28.17 13.41 1.21
N GLY A 111 29.33 13.86 0.73
CA GLY A 111 29.55 14.11 -0.70
C GLY A 111 29.49 12.85 -1.57
N PHE A 112 29.83 11.68 -1.02
CA PHE A 112 29.77 10.42 -1.77
C PHE A 112 28.32 10.04 -2.10
N LEU A 113 27.43 10.12 -1.10
CA LEU A 113 26.00 9.83 -1.31
C LEU A 113 25.39 10.81 -2.32
N ASP A 114 25.74 12.10 -2.22
CA ASP A 114 25.29 13.11 -3.17
C ASP A 114 25.73 12.77 -4.59
N THR A 115 26.99 12.37 -4.79
CA THR A 115 27.50 11.96 -6.10
C THR A 115 26.75 10.75 -6.65
N VAL A 116 26.66 9.64 -5.91
CA VAL A 116 26.09 8.40 -6.45
C VAL A 116 24.57 8.48 -6.65
N PHE A 117 23.85 9.28 -5.85
CA PHE A 117 22.41 9.50 -6.02
C PHE A 117 22.05 10.56 -7.06
N THR A 118 23.01 11.32 -7.57
CA THR A 118 22.78 12.33 -8.62
C THR A 118 23.45 11.94 -9.93
N ARG A 119 24.65 12.44 -10.18
CA ARG A 119 25.39 12.27 -11.45
C ARG A 119 25.98 10.88 -11.61
N GLY A 120 26.40 10.23 -10.51
CA GLY A 120 27.12 8.96 -10.55
C GLY A 120 26.26 7.81 -11.10
N SER A 121 25.03 7.66 -10.63
CA SER A 121 24.14 6.57 -11.07
C SER A 121 23.94 6.54 -12.59
N HIS A 122 23.59 7.67 -13.20
CA HIS A 122 23.38 7.76 -14.64
C HIS A 122 24.71 7.71 -15.43
N ASN A 123 25.71 8.48 -15.03
CA ASN A 123 26.93 8.65 -15.82
C ASN A 123 27.84 7.41 -15.80
N TRP A 124 27.79 6.62 -14.72
CA TRP A 124 28.59 5.41 -14.59
C TRP A 124 27.79 4.14 -14.91
N GLY A 125 26.47 4.22 -15.13
CA GLY A 125 25.64 3.03 -15.30
C GLY A 125 25.58 2.20 -14.00
N VAL A 126 25.30 2.87 -12.88
CA VAL A 126 25.27 2.26 -11.54
C VAL A 126 23.88 2.37 -10.97
N SER A 127 23.27 1.23 -10.67
CA SER A 127 22.12 1.18 -9.77
C SER A 127 22.58 1.24 -8.32
N VAL A 128 21.95 2.05 -7.48
CA VAL A 128 22.33 2.24 -6.08
C VAL A 128 21.20 1.81 -5.16
N VAL A 129 21.49 0.99 -4.16
CA VAL A 129 20.57 0.60 -3.07
C VAL A 129 21.18 1.03 -1.75
N LEU A 130 20.58 2.01 -1.09
CA LEU A 130 20.96 2.45 0.25
C LEU A 130 20.00 1.85 1.28
N ILE A 131 20.53 1.11 2.25
CA ILE A 131 19.78 0.62 3.40
C ILE A 131 19.97 1.61 4.56
N THR A 132 18.87 2.08 5.15
CA THR A 132 18.89 3.06 6.23
C THR A 132 17.80 2.82 7.27
N GLN A 133 18.04 3.22 8.50
CA GLN A 133 17.06 3.17 9.59
C GLN A 133 16.16 4.41 9.60
N HIS A 134 16.66 5.56 9.12
CA HIS A 134 16.00 6.85 9.21
C HIS A 134 16.06 7.60 7.87
N LEU A 135 14.90 8.00 7.33
CA LEU A 135 14.81 8.70 6.04
C LEU A 135 15.08 10.20 6.14
N PHE A 136 14.99 10.78 7.33
CA PHE A 136 15.05 12.23 7.55
C PHE A 136 16.34 12.70 8.22
N THR A 137 17.38 11.87 8.23
CA THR A 137 18.74 12.30 8.57
C THR A 137 19.22 13.33 7.55
N ARG A 138 20.01 14.32 8.00
CA ARG A 138 20.40 15.49 7.20
C ARG A 138 21.17 15.10 5.94
N GLU A 139 22.06 14.12 6.09
CA GLU A 139 22.97 13.59 5.08
C GLU A 139 22.21 12.90 3.94
N LEU A 140 20.97 12.45 4.20
CA LEU A 140 20.16 11.74 3.22
C LEU A 140 19.24 12.64 2.41
N ARG A 141 19.27 13.97 2.62
CA ARG A 141 18.33 14.88 1.93
C ARG A 141 18.43 14.77 0.41
N ILE A 142 19.63 14.80 -0.14
CA ILE A 142 19.86 14.74 -1.60
C ILE A 142 19.54 13.34 -2.11
N ALA A 143 20.04 12.29 -1.46
CA ALA A 143 19.72 10.91 -1.80
C ALA A 143 18.21 10.64 -1.82
N ARG A 144 17.49 11.08 -0.78
CA ARG A 144 16.02 10.96 -0.67
C ARG A 144 15.30 11.66 -1.81
N ASN A 145 15.71 12.88 -2.15
CA ASN A 145 15.04 13.68 -3.19
C ASN A 145 15.31 13.16 -4.62
N ASN A 146 16.43 12.47 -4.83
CA ASN A 146 16.80 11.89 -6.13
C ASN A 146 16.56 10.37 -6.19
N CYS A 147 15.94 9.79 -5.16
CA CYS A 147 15.64 8.35 -5.10
C CYS A 147 14.53 8.04 -6.13
N HIS A 148 14.79 7.14 -7.08
CA HIS A 148 13.76 6.65 -8.02
C HIS A 148 12.78 5.70 -7.32
N TYR A 149 13.25 4.95 -6.34
CA TYR A 149 12.45 3.97 -5.61
C TYR A 149 12.68 4.09 -4.10
N MET A 150 11.62 3.94 -3.31
CA MET A 150 11.71 3.83 -1.85
C MET A 150 10.98 2.61 -1.36
N VAL A 151 11.65 1.75 -0.61
CA VAL A 151 11.04 0.61 0.08
C VAL A 151 10.87 0.98 1.54
N LEU A 152 9.61 1.07 1.98
CA LEU A 152 9.25 1.44 3.34
C LEU A 152 8.83 0.17 4.10
N MET A 153 9.72 -0.32 4.96
CA MET A 153 9.43 -1.41 5.89
C MET A 153 8.62 -0.89 7.08
N ARG A 154 8.05 -1.81 7.87
CA ARG A 154 7.36 -1.47 9.12
C ARG A 154 8.29 -0.72 10.09
N ASN A 155 7.85 0.44 10.57
CA ASN A 155 8.56 1.22 11.60
C ASN A 155 7.55 1.87 12.57
N PRO A 156 7.17 1.18 13.67
CA PRO A 156 6.14 1.68 14.61
C PRO A 156 6.50 3.02 15.25
N ALA A 157 7.77 3.26 15.57
CA ALA A 157 8.24 4.53 16.13
C ALA A 157 8.37 5.64 15.07
N GLY A 158 8.42 5.25 13.78
CA GLY A 158 8.62 6.14 12.64
C GLY A 158 7.36 6.71 12.02
N ALA A 159 6.19 6.63 12.66
CA ALA A 159 4.91 7.04 12.06
C ALA A 159 4.92 8.49 11.52
N LEU A 160 5.59 9.41 12.22
CA LEU A 160 5.74 10.80 11.76
C LEU A 160 6.63 10.90 10.51
N GLN A 161 7.70 10.09 10.41
CA GLN A 161 8.55 10.04 9.22
C GLN A 161 7.74 9.61 8.00
N ILE A 162 6.94 8.55 8.13
CA ILE A 162 6.08 8.05 7.06
C ILE A 162 5.05 9.12 6.66
N ARG A 163 4.42 9.78 7.63
CA ARG A 163 3.47 10.87 7.36
C ARG A 163 4.12 12.04 6.63
N ASN A 164 5.31 12.47 7.05
CA ASN A 164 6.02 13.58 6.42
C ASN A 164 6.43 13.24 4.99
N LEU A 165 6.91 12.02 4.75
CA LEU A 165 7.20 11.53 3.40
C LEU A 165 5.93 11.54 2.53
N GLY A 166 4.83 10.98 3.04
CA GLY A 166 3.55 10.96 2.35
C GLY A 166 3.04 12.36 2.01
N ALA A 167 3.24 13.35 2.89
CA ALA A 167 2.81 14.72 2.65
C ALA A 167 3.62 15.38 1.52
N GLN A 168 4.89 15.03 1.38
CA GLN A 168 5.75 15.51 0.29
C GLN A 168 5.39 14.84 -1.05
N LEU A 169 5.15 13.53 -1.05
CA LEU A 169 4.91 12.76 -2.27
C LEU A 169 3.46 12.79 -2.77
N PHE A 170 2.50 12.99 -1.87
CA PHE A 170 1.05 12.92 -2.14
C PHE A 170 0.31 14.17 -1.60
N PRO A 171 0.57 15.36 -2.17
CA PRO A 171 -0.12 16.60 -1.79
C PRO A 171 -1.62 16.59 -2.17
N GLY A 172 -2.37 17.59 -1.72
CA GLY A 172 -3.76 17.79 -2.17
C GLY A 172 -4.79 16.77 -1.65
N GLY A 173 -4.54 16.18 -0.48
CA GLY A 173 -5.47 15.24 0.17
C GLY A 173 -5.22 13.76 -0.15
N ALA A 174 -4.27 13.45 -1.04
CA ALA A 174 -3.85 12.08 -1.35
C ALA A 174 -3.01 11.42 -0.23
N LEU A 175 -2.52 12.18 0.75
CA LEU A 175 -1.79 11.67 1.92
C LEU A 175 -2.51 10.49 2.60
N ARG A 176 -3.84 10.56 2.73
CA ARG A 176 -4.60 9.47 3.38
C ARG A 176 -4.47 8.16 2.60
N TYR A 177 -4.52 8.22 1.27
CA TYR A 177 -4.36 7.04 0.42
C TYR A 177 -2.97 6.41 0.60
N PHE A 178 -1.92 7.23 0.68
CA PHE A 178 -0.57 6.75 0.97
C PHE A 178 -0.46 6.07 2.34
N LEU A 179 -1.01 6.69 3.39
CA LEU A 179 -0.96 6.14 4.74
C LEU A 179 -1.72 4.82 4.86
N GLU A 180 -2.90 4.71 4.24
CA GLU A 180 -3.68 3.47 4.18
C GLU A 180 -2.89 2.38 3.44
N ALA A 181 -2.27 2.70 2.29
CA ALA A 181 -1.45 1.74 1.56
C ALA A 181 -0.23 1.26 2.36
N TYR A 182 0.41 2.14 3.12
CA TYR A 182 1.53 1.75 3.99
C TYR A 182 1.08 0.84 5.13
N GLU A 183 -0.03 1.18 5.79
CA GLU A 183 -0.60 0.37 6.87
C GLU A 183 -0.97 -1.03 6.37
N ASP A 184 -1.66 -1.12 5.23
CA ASP A 184 -2.03 -2.39 4.61
C ASP A 184 -0.79 -3.21 4.21
N ALA A 185 0.19 -2.59 3.56
CA ALA A 185 1.39 -3.28 3.07
C ALA A 185 2.36 -3.72 4.18
N THR A 186 2.26 -3.12 5.37
CA THR A 186 3.12 -3.42 6.54
C THR A 186 2.38 -4.11 7.70
N ALA A 187 1.13 -4.55 7.46
CA ALA A 187 0.30 -5.23 8.44
C ALA A 187 0.94 -6.55 8.92
N GLU A 188 1.49 -7.32 7.98
CA GLU A 188 2.20 -8.57 8.24
C GLU A 188 3.68 -8.35 8.61
N PRO A 189 4.30 -9.27 9.37
CA PRO A 189 5.74 -9.25 9.62
C PRO A 189 6.54 -9.16 8.32
N PHE A 190 7.57 -8.30 8.31
CA PHE A 190 8.43 -8.04 7.15
C PHE A 190 7.71 -7.49 5.91
N GLY A 191 6.45 -7.04 6.06
CA GLY A 191 5.73 -6.31 5.02
C GLY A 191 6.40 -4.99 4.66
N TYR A 192 6.25 -4.58 3.40
CA TYR A 192 6.88 -3.40 2.83
C TYR A 192 5.98 -2.70 1.82
N LEU A 193 6.07 -1.38 1.75
CA LEU A 193 5.51 -0.58 0.68
C LEU A 193 6.63 -0.07 -0.23
N LEU A 194 6.62 -0.48 -1.51
CA LEU A 194 7.45 0.12 -2.55
C LEU A 194 6.75 1.37 -3.11
N VAL A 195 7.45 2.49 -3.04
CA VAL A 195 7.09 3.77 -3.65
C VAL A 195 7.97 3.99 -4.87
N ASP A 196 7.35 3.96 -6.04
CA ASP A 196 7.95 4.17 -7.36
C ASP A 196 7.78 5.64 -7.75
N MET A 197 8.90 6.36 -7.75
CA MET A 197 9.01 7.78 -8.08
C MET A 197 9.77 8.01 -9.39
N HIS A 198 10.00 6.95 -10.16
CA HIS A 198 10.69 7.08 -11.44
C HIS A 198 9.92 8.05 -12.36
N PRO A 199 10.58 9.01 -13.04
CA PRO A 199 9.89 10.07 -13.79
C PRO A 199 8.96 9.57 -14.90
N THR A 200 9.24 8.38 -15.45
CA THR A 200 8.38 7.74 -16.46
C THR A 200 7.20 6.95 -15.89
N THR A 201 7.09 6.80 -14.57
CA THR A 201 6.02 6.02 -13.92
C THR A 201 4.76 6.87 -13.75
N GLY A 202 3.63 6.40 -14.31
CA GLY A 202 2.34 7.05 -14.14
C GLY A 202 1.89 7.12 -12.67
N GLN A 203 1.22 8.21 -12.29
CA GLN A 203 0.89 8.50 -10.89
C GLN A 203 0.06 7.40 -10.19
N GLN A 204 -0.77 6.67 -10.93
CA GLN A 204 -1.63 5.58 -10.42
C GLN A 204 -0.85 4.31 -10.07
N LEU A 205 0.40 4.18 -10.52
CA LEU A 205 1.22 2.96 -10.38
C LEU A 205 2.37 3.14 -9.39
N ARG A 206 2.34 4.19 -8.56
CA ARG A 206 3.45 4.55 -7.67
C ARG A 206 3.55 3.70 -6.42
N LEU A 207 2.47 3.06 -5.97
CA LEU A 207 2.47 2.29 -4.72
C LEU A 207 2.32 0.80 -5.03
N LYS A 208 3.30 0.00 -4.61
CA LYS A 208 3.39 -1.44 -4.89
C LYS A 208 3.81 -2.18 -3.64
N THR A 209 3.47 -3.47 -3.56
CA THR A 209 3.99 -4.42 -2.58
C THR A 209 3.93 -5.82 -3.21
N HIS A 210 4.45 -6.85 -2.54
CA HIS A 210 4.45 -8.23 -3.04
C HIS A 210 5.09 -8.38 -4.44
N ILE A 211 6.22 -7.71 -4.66
CA ILE A 211 6.91 -7.65 -5.95
C ILE A 211 7.71 -8.93 -6.25
N TYR A 212 8.01 -9.76 -5.24
CA TYR A 212 8.79 -10.97 -5.45
C TYR A 212 7.91 -12.13 -5.95
N PRO A 213 8.47 -13.04 -6.76
CA PRO A 213 7.79 -14.28 -7.13
C PRO A 213 7.30 -15.03 -5.89
N GLY A 214 6.08 -15.56 -5.94
CA GLY A 214 5.46 -16.29 -4.83
C GLY A 214 4.84 -15.43 -3.72
N GLU A 215 5.08 -14.11 -3.68
CA GLU A 215 4.39 -13.21 -2.73
C GLU A 215 2.96 -12.87 -3.15
N ILE A 216 2.67 -12.93 -4.46
CA ILE A 216 1.33 -12.75 -4.99
C ILE A 216 0.51 -14.00 -4.67
N LYS A 217 -0.21 -13.98 -3.53
CA LYS A 217 -1.34 -14.89 -3.32
C LYS A 217 -2.35 -14.58 -4.42
N GLN A 218 -2.45 -15.46 -5.42
CA GLN A 218 -3.60 -15.43 -6.32
C GLN A 218 -4.84 -15.38 -5.43
N GLN A 219 -5.70 -14.38 -5.62
CA GLN A 219 -7.08 -14.45 -5.15
C GLN A 219 -7.79 -15.55 -5.97
N SER A 220 -7.43 -16.81 -5.74
CA SER A 220 -8.12 -18.01 -6.16
C SER A 220 -8.55 -18.68 -4.86
N THR A 221 -9.83 -18.80 -4.54
CA THR A 221 -10.69 -19.80 -5.15
C THR A 221 -12.14 -19.44 -4.84
N GLN A 222 -12.94 -19.11 -5.85
CA GLN A 222 -14.38 -19.32 -5.76
C GLN A 222 -14.59 -20.81 -5.47
N LYS A 223 -15.14 -21.14 -4.30
CA LYS A 223 -15.60 -22.50 -3.98
C LYS A 223 -16.52 -22.97 -5.11
N LYS A 224 -16.04 -23.91 -5.92
CA LYS A 224 -16.87 -24.81 -6.74
C LYS A 224 -17.83 -25.52 -5.79
N ILE A 225 -19.06 -25.04 -5.70
CA ILE A 225 -20.17 -25.86 -5.23
C ILE A 225 -20.60 -26.70 -6.43
N GLN A 226 -20.30 -27.99 -6.33
CA GLN A 226 -20.93 -29.03 -7.13
C GLN A 226 -22.44 -28.97 -6.93
N ARG A 227 -23.17 -28.82 -8.03
CA ARG A 227 -24.56 -29.27 -8.32
C ARG A 227 -24.73 -28.87 -9.80
N GLY A 228 -24.59 -29.78 -10.76
CA GLY A 228 -25.50 -30.89 -10.99
C GLY A 228 -26.67 -30.37 -11.83
N GLY A 229 -26.69 -30.68 -13.13
CA GLY A 229 -27.93 -30.69 -13.92
C GLY A 229 -27.98 -29.82 -15.17
N ALA A 230 -28.09 -30.52 -16.30
CA ALA A 230 -28.92 -30.21 -17.48
C ALA A 230 -28.38 -29.26 -18.58
N ASN A 231 -28.06 -29.92 -19.70
CA ASN A 231 -28.06 -29.44 -21.07
C ASN A 231 -29.23 -28.50 -21.43
N LYS A 232 -28.95 -27.45 -22.21
CA LYS A 232 -29.77 -27.05 -23.37
C LYS A 232 -29.05 -26.07 -24.30
N THR A 233 -28.51 -26.64 -25.37
CA THR A 233 -28.68 -26.29 -26.79
C THR A 233 -28.63 -24.82 -27.26
N LEU A 234 -27.65 -24.59 -28.14
CA LEU A 234 -27.55 -23.62 -29.24
C LEU A 234 -28.85 -22.94 -29.71
N LYS A 235 -28.77 -21.63 -29.97
CA LYS A 235 -29.30 -21.07 -31.23
C LYS A 235 -28.43 -19.92 -31.74
N LYS A 236 -28.00 -20.10 -32.98
CA LYS A 236 -27.10 -19.29 -33.81
C LYS A 236 -27.97 -18.55 -34.85
N ARG A 237 -27.74 -17.25 -35.04
CA ARG A 237 -28.16 -16.34 -36.16
C ARG A 237 -27.25 -15.11 -35.99
N THR A 238 -26.24 -14.73 -36.80
CA THR A 238 -26.16 -14.41 -38.25
C THR A 238 -27.45 -13.81 -38.80
N GLU A 239 -27.49 -12.65 -39.46
CA GLU A 239 -26.53 -11.69 -40.01
C GLU A 239 -27.36 -10.44 -40.36
N GLY A 240 -26.77 -9.25 -40.51
CA GLY A 240 -27.54 -8.08 -40.97
C GLY A 240 -26.79 -6.76 -40.94
N SER A 241 -26.26 -6.41 -42.10
CA SER A 241 -25.64 -5.16 -42.56
C SER A 241 -26.36 -3.86 -42.17
N GLY A 242 -25.58 -2.81 -41.91
CA GLY A 242 -26.05 -1.42 -41.81
C GLY A 242 -24.90 -0.43 -41.68
N GLU A 243 -24.56 0.19 -42.80
CA GLU A 243 -23.62 1.29 -42.98
C GLU A 243 -24.13 2.58 -42.31
N GLU A 244 -23.31 3.30 -41.53
CA GLU A 244 -23.33 4.79 -41.46
C GLU A 244 -22.24 5.41 -40.55
N ARG A 245 -21.47 6.32 -41.15
CA ARG A 245 -21.05 7.67 -40.70
C ARG A 245 -20.59 7.90 -39.23
N ARG A 246 -19.36 8.44 -39.11
CA ARG A 246 -18.84 9.16 -37.91
C ARG A 246 -19.73 10.37 -37.58
N PRO A 247 -19.93 10.76 -36.30
CA PRO A 247 -18.98 11.66 -35.65
C PRO A 247 -18.78 11.53 -34.11
N SER A 248 -17.67 12.12 -33.63
CA SER A 248 -17.45 12.82 -32.35
C SER A 248 -17.70 12.15 -30.98
N SER A 249 -16.59 11.97 -30.25
CA SER A 249 -16.37 12.20 -28.82
C SER A 249 -17.57 12.18 -27.84
N SER A 250 -17.73 11.06 -27.12
CA SER A 250 -18.06 11.06 -25.69
C SER A 250 -17.64 9.72 -25.07
N ARG A 251 -16.61 9.72 -24.22
CA ARG A 251 -16.21 8.54 -23.44
C ARG A 251 -17.31 8.26 -22.41
N LYS A 252 -18.23 7.36 -22.74
CA LYS A 252 -19.17 6.75 -21.78
C LYS A 252 -18.36 5.91 -20.78
N HIS A 253 -18.51 6.22 -19.50
CA HIS A 253 -18.01 5.38 -18.41
C HIS A 253 -18.61 3.98 -18.51
N ALA A 254 -17.76 2.96 -18.47
CA ALA A 254 -18.19 1.58 -18.27
C ALA A 254 -18.95 1.43 -16.93
N PRO A 255 -19.99 0.57 -16.85
CA PRO A 255 -20.76 0.40 -15.63
C PRO A 255 -19.88 -0.25 -14.55
N SER A 256 -19.76 0.43 -13.41
CA SER A 256 -19.09 -0.10 -12.23
C SER A 256 -19.82 -1.36 -11.74
N ARG A 257 -19.07 -2.46 -11.56
CA ARG A 257 -19.56 -3.67 -10.88
C ARG A 257 -20.16 -3.26 -9.52
N PRO A 258 -21.33 -3.79 -9.12
CA PRO A 258 -21.89 -3.46 -7.82
C PRO A 258 -20.92 -3.91 -6.71
N PRO A 259 -20.65 -3.06 -5.70
CA PRO A 259 -19.79 -3.42 -4.59
C PRO A 259 -20.35 -4.63 -3.84
N VAL A 260 -19.57 -5.71 -3.83
CA VAL A 260 -19.83 -6.91 -3.04
C VAL A 260 -19.71 -6.53 -1.57
N LEU A 261 -20.78 -6.73 -0.78
CA LEU A 261 -20.72 -6.57 0.67
C LEU A 261 -19.57 -7.42 1.22
N SER A 262 -18.70 -6.85 2.07
CA SER A 262 -17.59 -7.60 2.66
C SER A 262 -18.15 -8.80 3.44
N GLU A 263 -17.40 -9.90 3.47
CA GLU A 263 -17.80 -11.10 4.22
C GLU A 263 -18.07 -10.78 5.70
N HIS A 264 -17.37 -9.78 6.24
CA HIS A 264 -17.57 -9.25 7.58
C HIS A 264 -18.97 -8.63 7.77
N VAL A 265 -19.46 -7.83 6.83
CA VAL A 265 -20.83 -7.25 6.86
C VAL A 265 -21.90 -8.34 6.77
N ARG A 266 -21.65 -9.40 5.99
CA ARG A 266 -22.59 -10.54 5.87
C ARG A 266 -22.75 -11.30 7.19
N ARG A 267 -21.68 -11.50 7.96
CA ARG A 267 -21.72 -12.20 9.26
C ARG A 267 -22.51 -11.45 10.34
N HIS A 268 -22.69 -10.14 10.19
CA HIS A 268 -23.43 -9.30 11.14
C HIS A 268 -24.73 -8.73 10.57
N ILE A 269 -25.29 -9.37 9.54
CA ILE A 269 -26.49 -8.88 8.86
C ILE A 269 -27.70 -8.77 9.80
N ASP A 270 -27.86 -9.71 10.73
CA ASP A 270 -28.96 -9.72 11.70
C ASP A 270 -28.91 -8.50 12.64
N PHE A 271 -27.69 -8.07 13.00
CA PHE A 271 -27.50 -6.84 13.79
C PHE A 271 -27.99 -5.61 13.02
N PHE A 272 -27.70 -5.52 11.72
CA PHE A 272 -28.22 -4.44 10.88
C PHE A 272 -29.73 -4.52 10.65
N GLN A 273 -30.31 -5.73 10.59
CA GLN A 273 -31.76 -5.93 10.53
C GLN A 273 -32.45 -5.49 11.84
N GLN A 274 -31.86 -5.77 13.00
CA GLN A 274 -32.36 -5.29 14.29
C GLN A 274 -32.27 -3.75 14.39
N LEU A 275 -31.18 -3.15 13.92
CA LEU A 275 -31.05 -1.69 13.82
C LEU A 275 -32.09 -1.09 12.87
N LYS A 276 -32.42 -1.78 11.76
CA LYS A 276 -33.49 -1.39 10.84
C LYS A 276 -34.85 -1.39 11.54
N ALA A 277 -35.18 -2.47 12.26
CA ALA A 277 -36.43 -2.59 12.99
C ALA A 277 -36.57 -1.51 14.09
N ALA A 278 -35.44 -1.07 14.65
CA ALA A 278 -35.39 -0.03 15.67
C ALA A 278 -35.35 1.41 15.12
N ARG A 279 -35.30 1.63 13.79
CA ARG A 279 -35.10 2.96 13.16
C ARG A 279 -36.08 4.04 13.62
N GLY A 280 -37.32 3.68 13.96
CA GLY A 280 -38.35 4.61 14.44
C GLY A 280 -38.27 4.93 15.94
N SER A 281 -37.38 4.27 16.69
CA SER A 281 -37.24 4.41 18.14
C SER A 281 -35.77 4.65 18.51
N PRO A 282 -35.36 5.92 18.68
CA PRO A 282 -34.04 6.28 19.18
C PRO A 282 -33.59 5.49 20.43
N PRO A 283 -34.43 5.28 21.47
CA PRO A 283 -34.01 4.51 22.64
C PRO A 283 -33.75 3.03 22.32
N ARG A 284 -34.50 2.43 21.39
CA ARG A 284 -34.28 1.04 20.96
C ARG A 284 -32.98 0.88 20.17
N CYS A 285 -32.67 1.84 19.28
CA CYS A 285 -31.38 1.88 18.58
C CYS A 285 -30.20 2.05 19.55
N GLN A 286 -30.35 2.91 20.56
CA GLN A 286 -29.32 3.11 21.59
C GLN A 286 -29.09 1.85 22.42
N ALA A 287 -30.16 1.15 22.83
CA ALA A 287 -30.06 -0.12 23.57
C ALA A 287 -29.32 -1.20 22.77
N LEU A 288 -29.63 -1.33 21.46
CA LEU A 288 -28.94 -2.28 20.57
C LEU A 288 -27.43 -2.00 20.48
N VAL A 289 -27.04 -0.73 20.37
CA VAL A 289 -25.62 -0.35 20.29
C VAL A 289 -24.92 -0.44 21.65
N ALA A 290 -25.63 -0.17 22.75
CA ALA A 290 -25.12 -0.38 24.09
C ALA A 290 -24.81 -1.88 24.35
N GLY A 291 -25.61 -2.78 23.79
CA GLY A 291 -25.41 -4.24 23.86
C GLY A 291 -24.50 -4.84 22.78
N ALA A 292 -24.10 -4.06 21.76
CA ALA A 292 -23.38 -4.59 20.60
C ALA A 292 -21.95 -5.07 20.91
N SER A 293 -21.52 -6.17 20.29
CA SER A 293 -20.15 -6.69 20.40
C SER A 293 -19.13 -5.75 19.77
N SER A 294 -17.85 -5.91 20.10
CA SER A 294 -16.75 -5.17 19.46
C SER A 294 -16.77 -5.30 17.93
N GLU A 295 -17.03 -6.51 17.42
CA GLU A 295 -17.12 -6.79 15.99
C GLU A 295 -18.32 -6.10 15.34
N GLN A 296 -19.49 -6.10 15.98
CA GLN A 296 -20.67 -5.39 15.47
C GLN A 296 -20.45 -3.88 15.41
N LEU A 297 -19.77 -3.31 16.41
CA LEU A 297 -19.40 -1.89 16.43
C LEU A 297 -18.38 -1.57 15.32
N LEU A 298 -17.36 -2.41 15.15
CA LEU A 298 -16.36 -2.27 14.09
C LEU A 298 -17.04 -2.32 12.70
N CYS A 299 -17.92 -3.30 12.49
CA CYS A 299 -18.66 -3.48 11.26
C CYS A 299 -19.55 -2.27 10.93
N LEU A 300 -20.20 -1.66 11.94
CA LEU A 300 -21.00 -0.44 11.78
C LEU A 300 -20.13 0.74 11.29
N VAL A 301 -18.94 0.89 11.86
CA VAL A 301 -18.00 1.98 11.55
C VAL A 301 -17.35 1.78 10.18
N GLU A 302 -16.92 0.56 9.87
CA GLU A 302 -16.32 0.21 8.58
C GLU A 302 -17.31 0.45 7.44
N SER A 303 -18.58 0.08 7.64
CA SER A 303 -19.63 0.32 6.65
C SER A 303 -19.84 1.82 6.39
N ALA A 304 -19.82 2.63 7.44
CA ALA A 304 -19.93 4.09 7.32
C ALA A 304 -18.72 4.70 6.59
N LEU A 305 -17.50 4.22 6.86
CA LEU A 305 -16.29 4.66 6.17
C LEU A 305 -16.30 4.26 4.68
N ASN A 306 -16.78 3.07 4.34
CA ASN A 306 -16.88 2.61 2.97
C ASN A 306 -17.87 3.45 2.15
N ILE A 307 -18.97 3.89 2.76
CA ILE A 307 -19.89 4.87 2.17
C ILE A 307 -19.19 6.22 1.97
N LEU A 308 -18.50 6.75 2.98
CA LEU A 308 -17.77 8.03 2.89
C LEU A 308 -16.64 8.01 1.84
N ARG A 309 -16.06 6.85 1.57
CA ARG A 309 -15.04 6.62 0.53
C ARG A 309 -15.63 6.41 -0.88
N ALA A 310 -16.94 6.58 -1.04
CA ALA A 310 -17.66 6.33 -2.30
C ALA A 310 -17.50 4.90 -2.85
N ARG A 311 -17.10 3.94 -1.99
CA ARG A 311 -17.00 2.51 -2.35
C ARG A 311 -18.36 1.83 -2.34
N VAL A 312 -19.36 2.45 -1.71
CA VAL A 312 -20.75 2.00 -1.74
C VAL A 312 -21.59 3.18 -2.23
N PRO A 313 -22.24 3.09 -3.42
CA PRO A 313 -23.11 4.13 -3.92
C PRO A 313 -24.40 4.16 -3.10
N ILE A 314 -24.80 5.36 -2.69
CA ILE A 314 -25.97 5.61 -1.85
C ILE A 314 -26.68 6.88 -2.35
N GLN A 315 -27.92 7.11 -1.94
CA GLN A 315 -28.64 8.35 -2.27
C GLN A 315 -27.87 9.60 -1.77
N ARG A 316 -27.81 10.66 -2.60
CA ARG A 316 -27.05 11.89 -2.29
C ARG A 316 -27.43 12.49 -0.93
N CYS A 317 -28.71 12.53 -0.59
CA CYS A 317 -29.20 13.04 0.69
C CYS A 317 -28.68 12.24 1.91
N HIS A 318 -28.44 10.94 1.76
CA HIS A 318 -27.86 10.10 2.81
C HIS A 318 -26.36 10.33 2.94
N LEU A 319 -25.68 10.50 1.81
CA LEU A 319 -24.26 10.81 1.77
C LEU A 319 -23.95 12.16 2.41
N ASP A 320 -24.76 13.18 2.13
CA ASP A 320 -24.55 14.53 2.65
C ASP A 320 -24.77 14.59 4.16
N ARG A 321 -25.79 13.88 4.69
CA ARG A 321 -25.98 13.72 6.14
C ARG A 321 -24.82 12.98 6.81
N LEU A 322 -24.25 11.97 6.17
CA LEU A 322 -23.08 11.26 6.69
C LEU A 322 -21.81 12.13 6.62
N ARG A 323 -21.65 12.95 5.57
CA ARG A 323 -20.53 13.88 5.40
C ARG A 323 -20.48 14.95 6.48
N GLN A 324 -21.65 15.47 6.91
CA GLN A 324 -21.75 16.44 8.01
C GLN A 324 -21.15 15.93 9.33
N ARG A 325 -21.09 14.61 9.52
CA ARG A 325 -20.49 13.98 10.72
C ARG A 325 -19.29 13.08 10.38
N ALA A 326 -18.63 13.32 9.25
CA ALA A 326 -17.50 12.51 8.81
C ALA A 326 -16.29 12.60 9.77
N SER A 327 -16.10 13.71 10.47
CA SER A 327 -15.12 13.84 11.55
C SER A 327 -15.38 12.82 12.65
N ASP A 328 -16.63 12.72 13.11
CA ASP A 328 -17.04 11.86 14.22
C ASP A 328 -16.88 10.38 13.84
N VAL A 329 -17.26 10.01 12.61
CA VAL A 329 -17.09 8.63 12.09
C VAL A 329 -15.61 8.25 12.00
N ARG A 330 -14.72 9.18 11.58
CA ARG A 330 -13.27 8.94 11.53
C ARG A 330 -12.62 8.91 12.91
N THR A 331 -13.11 9.72 13.85
CA THR A 331 -12.67 9.67 15.25
C THR A 331 -13.05 8.31 15.83
N LEU A 332 -14.29 7.88 15.60
CA LEU A 332 -14.80 6.59 16.05
C LEU A 332 -13.99 5.41 15.49
N SER A 333 -13.54 5.47 14.23
CA SER A 333 -12.70 4.40 13.65
C SER A 333 -11.31 4.28 14.23
N ARG A 334 -10.83 5.30 14.95
CA ARG A 334 -9.51 5.29 15.60
C ARG A 334 -9.57 4.84 17.06
N VAL A 335 -10.77 4.64 17.58
CA VAL A 335 -11.00 4.30 18.98
C VAL A 335 -10.68 2.83 19.20
N ARG A 336 -9.71 2.55 20.08
CA ARG A 336 -9.25 1.20 20.41
C ARG A 336 -9.99 0.54 21.58
N SER A 337 -10.90 1.27 22.23
CA SER A 337 -11.67 0.79 23.39
C SER A 337 -13.16 0.72 23.05
N THR A 338 -13.77 -0.44 23.28
CA THR A 338 -15.21 -0.66 23.13
C THR A 338 -16.04 0.31 23.97
N ARG A 339 -15.60 0.60 25.20
CA ARG A 339 -16.24 1.57 26.11
C ARG A 339 -16.24 2.98 25.51
N SER A 340 -15.11 3.41 24.96
CA SER A 340 -14.97 4.72 24.31
C SER A 340 -15.76 4.81 23.00
N ALA A 341 -15.81 3.72 22.23
CA ALA A 341 -16.56 3.64 20.98
C ALA A 341 -18.07 3.75 21.25
N ARG A 342 -18.58 2.99 22.23
CA ARG A 342 -19.97 3.09 22.71
C ARG A 342 -20.28 4.50 23.20
N ARG A 343 -19.38 5.12 23.98
CA ARG A 343 -19.56 6.49 24.46
C ARG A 343 -19.71 7.49 23.30
N LEU A 344 -18.88 7.42 22.27
CA LEU A 344 -18.94 8.31 21.10
C LEU A 344 -20.15 8.05 20.20
N LEU A 345 -20.60 6.79 20.13
CA LEU A 345 -21.79 6.40 19.40
C LEU A 345 -23.08 6.89 20.07
N LEU A 346 -23.12 6.82 21.41
CA LEU A 346 -24.30 7.11 22.23
C LEU A 346 -24.39 8.59 22.67
N ASN A 347 -23.26 9.27 22.90
CA ASN A 347 -23.25 10.69 23.29
C ASN A 347 -23.02 11.62 22.08
N ALA A 348 -24.04 12.41 21.74
CA ALA A 348 -23.83 13.75 21.18
C ALA A 348 -23.40 14.69 22.33
N HIS A 349 -22.72 15.80 22.04
CA HIS A 349 -22.15 16.82 22.97
C HIS A 349 -20.63 16.67 23.23
N ALA A 350 -19.84 17.26 22.34
CA ALA A 350 -18.73 18.11 22.77
C ALA A 350 -19.24 19.58 22.79
N PRO A 351 -18.81 20.42 23.73
CA PRO A 351 -19.41 21.73 23.97
C PRO A 351 -18.90 22.75 22.95
N SER A 352 -19.78 23.22 22.07
CA SER A 352 -19.62 24.51 21.43
C SER A 352 -20.99 25.14 21.25
N ALA A 353 -21.08 26.38 21.69
CA ALA A 353 -22.29 27.14 21.92
C ALA A 353 -23.19 27.31 20.69
N THR A 354 -24.43 27.72 21.01
CA THR A 354 -25.46 28.34 20.17
C THR A 354 -26.34 27.45 19.27
N GLN A 355 -27.62 27.43 19.68
CA GLN A 355 -28.84 27.52 18.86
C GLN A 355 -29.41 26.21 18.27
N THR A 356 -30.51 25.71 18.88
CA THR A 356 -31.95 25.88 18.56
C THR A 356 -32.49 24.83 17.56
N GLY A 357 -33.54 24.11 18.00
CA GLY A 357 -34.67 23.76 17.13
C GLY A 357 -34.51 22.69 16.06
N ARG A 358 -34.03 21.48 16.41
CA ARG A 358 -34.31 20.12 15.86
C ARG A 358 -33.04 19.29 16.02
N GLY A 359 -33.01 18.49 17.10
CA GLY A 359 -31.81 17.79 17.57
C GLY A 359 -31.12 16.97 16.48
N ILE A 360 -29.82 17.21 16.29
CA ILE A 360 -28.95 16.37 15.48
C ILE A 360 -29.06 14.95 16.04
N PRO A 361 -29.42 13.93 15.23
CA PRO A 361 -29.55 12.57 15.72
C PRO A 361 -28.23 12.08 16.35
N PRO A 362 -28.28 11.26 17.41
CA PRO A 362 -27.11 10.54 17.91
C PRO A 362 -26.37 9.87 16.74
N LEU A 363 -25.04 9.74 16.84
CA LEU A 363 -24.24 9.22 15.71
C LEU A 363 -24.75 7.86 15.26
N VAL A 364 -25.17 7.03 16.22
CA VAL A 364 -25.89 5.77 15.99
C VAL A 364 -27.14 5.92 15.13
N GLY A 365 -28.00 6.89 15.45
CA GLY A 365 -29.23 7.12 14.68
C GLY A 365 -28.93 7.55 13.25
N LEU A 366 -27.91 8.40 13.06
CA LEU A 366 -27.43 8.77 11.74
C LEU A 366 -26.89 7.56 10.98
N LEU A 367 -25.96 6.80 11.58
CA LEU A 367 -25.35 5.62 10.96
C LEU A 367 -26.41 4.58 10.60
N ALA A 368 -27.34 4.26 11.50
CA ALA A 368 -28.45 3.38 11.22
C ALA A 368 -29.31 3.91 10.06
N SER A 369 -29.64 5.21 10.05
CA SER A 369 -30.47 5.80 8.99
C SER A 369 -29.82 5.79 7.60
N VAL A 370 -28.48 5.82 7.54
CA VAL A 370 -27.70 5.82 6.29
C VAL A 370 -27.39 4.40 5.83
N LEU A 371 -27.03 3.51 6.76
CA LEU A 371 -26.63 2.13 6.45
C LEU A 371 -27.81 1.24 6.11
N VAL A 372 -28.94 1.41 6.78
CA VAL A 372 -30.13 0.55 6.60
C VAL A 372 -30.66 0.59 5.16
N PRO A 373 -30.90 1.75 4.51
CA PRO A 373 -31.35 1.78 3.11
C PRO A 373 -30.39 1.09 2.14
N VAL A 374 -29.09 1.19 2.42
CA VAL A 374 -28.00 0.68 1.57
C VAL A 374 -27.89 -0.83 1.69
N LEU A 375 -27.98 -1.35 2.91
CA LEU A 375 -27.95 -2.78 3.16
C LEU A 375 -29.25 -3.44 2.70
N VAL A 376 -30.41 -2.77 2.82
CA VAL A 376 -31.70 -3.32 2.35
C VAL A 376 -31.77 -3.40 0.83
N GLN A 377 -31.33 -2.40 0.07
CA GLN A 377 -31.29 -2.54 -1.39
C GLN A 377 -30.38 -3.71 -1.82
N ARG A 378 -29.22 -3.84 -1.18
CA ARG A 378 -28.18 -4.79 -1.59
C ARG A 378 -28.40 -6.24 -1.16
N VAL A 379 -29.01 -6.45 0.00
CA VAL A 379 -29.27 -7.80 0.54
C VAL A 379 -30.43 -8.47 -0.19
N PHE A 380 -31.45 -7.70 -0.59
CA PHE A 380 -32.58 -8.21 -1.36
C PHE A 380 -32.22 -8.45 -2.84
N GLU A 381 -31.28 -7.68 -3.41
CA GLU A 381 -30.71 -7.93 -4.75
C GLU A 381 -29.85 -9.21 -4.84
N THR A 382 -29.33 -9.73 -3.71
CA THR A 382 -28.53 -10.96 -3.69
C THR A 382 -29.33 -12.25 -3.43
N ASN A 383 -30.61 -12.13 -3.08
CA ASN A 383 -31.51 -13.27 -2.82
C ASN A 383 -32.67 -13.37 -3.84
N SER A 384 -32.62 -12.56 -4.91
CA SER A 384 -33.50 -12.62 -6.08
C SER A 384 -32.67 -13.05 -7.28
#